data_AF-A0A6N2LEG2-F1
#
_entry.id   AF-A0A6N2LEG2-F1
#
_cell.length_a   1.000
_cell.length_b   1.000
_cell.length_c   1.000
_cell.angle_alpha   90.00
_cell.angle_beta   90.00
_cell.angle_gamma   90.00
#
_symmetry.space_group_name_H-M   'P 1'
#
loop_
_entity.id
_entity.type
_entity.pdbx_description
1 polymer ?
#
loop_
_entity_poly.entity_id
_entity_poly.type
_entity_poly.pdbx_seq_one_letter_code
_entity_poly.pdbx_strand_id
1 'polypeptide(L)' 'MPKKQTLEFILDILQRRDTQEIFAQPVDPDEVVGYYDIIKEPMDFGTIRAKLQEGMYTSLDQF' A
#
# COMPACT_ATOMS: atom_id res chain seq x y z
N MET A 1 -19.25 -5.45 2.26
CA MET A 1 -18.05 -4.59 2.25
C MET A 1 -17.31 -4.77 3.57
N PRO A 2 -15.98 -4.92 3.58
CA PRO A 2 -15.20 -4.97 4.82
C PRO A 2 -15.45 -3.70 5.64
N LYS A 3 -15.46 -3.81 6.98
CA LYS A 3 -15.51 -2.59 7.81
C LYS A 3 -14.18 -1.85 7.64
N LYS A 4 -14.21 -0.56 7.32
CA LYS A 4 -13.01 0.30 7.16
C LYS A 4 -12.00 0.11 8.29
N GLN A 5 -12.48 0.08 9.53
CA GLN A 5 -11.66 -0.16 10.73
C GLN A 5 -10.90 -1.50 10.70
N THR A 6 -11.48 -2.55 10.12
CA THR A 6 -10.81 -3.85 9.97
C THR A 6 -9.65 -3.75 8.98
N LEU A 7 -9.84 -3.06 7.86
CA LEU A 7 -8.78 -2.86 6.87
C LEU A 7 -7.67 -1.95 7.41
N GLU A 8 -8.02 -0.90 8.15
CA GLU A 8 -7.06 -0.03 8.84
C GLU A 8 -6.21 -0.83 9.83
N PHE A 9 -6.85 -1.70 10.63
CA PHE A 9 -6.14 -2.57 11.58
C PHE A 9 -5.20 -3.56 10.88
N ILE A 10 -5.61 -4.16 9.77
CA ILE A 10 -4.75 -5.06 8.99
C ILE A 10 -3.56 -4.29 8.43
N LEU A 11 -3.79 -3.11 7.83
CA LEU A 11 -2.73 -2.26 7.29
C LEU A 11 -1.73 -1.86 8.37
N ASP A 12 -2.20 -1.54 9.58
CA ASP A 12 -1.33 -1.21 10.73
C ASP A 12 -0.48 -2.42 11.15
N ILE A 13 -1.02 -3.64 11.10
CA ILE A 13 -0.23 -4.86 11.38
C ILE A 13 0.85 -5.07 10.31
N LEU A 14 0.51 -4.88 9.03
CA LEU A 14 1.46 -5.04 7.93
C LEU A 14 2.60 -4.02 8.03
N GLN A 15 2.28 -2.74 8.28
CA GLN A 15 3.28 -1.69 8.45
C GLN A 15 4.19 -1.94 9.65
N ARG A 16 3.67 -2.44 10.78
CA ARG A 16 4.50 -2.80 11.94
C ARG A 16 5.52 -3.92 11.65
N ARG A 17 5.28 -4.75 10.63
CA ARG A 17 6.22 -5.79 10.20
C ARG A 17 7.28 -5.26 9.24
N ASP A 18 7.03 -4.12 8.59
CA ASP A 18 7.98 -3.43 7.74
C ASP A 18 8.89 -2.51 8.57
N THR A 19 9.74 -3.13 9.41
CA THR A 19 10.57 -2.39 10.37
C THR A 19 11.64 -1.51 9.73
N GLN A 20 11.88 -1.68 8.42
CA GLN A 20 12.84 -0.89 7.64
C GLN A 20 12.15 0.13 6.74
N GLU A 21 10.81 0.22 6.79
CA GLU A 21 10.00 1.14 5.99
C GLU A 21 10.21 0.98 4.46
N ILE A 22 10.58 -0.23 4.01
CA ILE A 22 10.86 -0.53 2.60
C ILE A 22 9.61 -0.33 1.73
N PHE A 23 8.42 -0.58 2.29
CA PHE A 23 7.13 -0.49 1.59
C PHE A 23 6.31 0.70 2.07
N ALA A 24 6.90 1.63 2.83
CA ALA A 24 6.16 2.73 3.44
C ALA A 24 5.68 3.77 2.43
N GLN A 25 6.43 3.99 1.35
CA GLN A 25 6.21 5.00 0.32
C GLN A 25 6.45 4.42 -1.08
N PRO A 26 6.00 5.08 -2.16
CA PRO A 26 6.32 4.68 -3.53
C PRO A 26 7.83 4.58 -3.76
N VAL A 27 8.24 3.64 -4.62
CA VAL A 27 9.64 3.47 -4.98
C VAL A 27 10.14 4.69 -5.74
N ASP A 28 11.29 5.23 -5.31
CA ASP A 28 11.95 6.34 -6.00
C ASP A 28 12.59 5.85 -7.31
N PRO A 29 12.19 6.37 -8.48
CA PRO A 29 12.79 5.99 -9.78
C PRO A 29 14.26 6.38 -9.92
N ASP A 30 14.74 7.39 -9.18
CA ASP A 30 16.12 7.85 -9.22
C ASP A 30 17.03 6.94 -8.38
N GLU A 31 16.49 6.35 -7.30
CA GLU A 31 17.21 5.34 -6.50
C GLU A 31 17.17 3.95 -7.15
N VAL A 32 16.02 3.59 -7.75
CA VAL A 32 15.80 2.29 -8.40
C VAL A 32 15.57 2.49 -9.89
N VAL A 33 16.68 2.72 -10.60
CA VAL A 33 16.69 2.93 -12.05
C VAL A 33 16.03 1.74 -12.77
N GLY A 34 15.05 2.04 -13.62
CA GLY A 34 14.30 1.05 -14.41
C GLY A 34 13.14 0.37 -13.68
N TYR A 35 12.80 0.77 -12.44
CA TYR A 35 11.71 0.18 -11.68
C TYR A 35 10.37 0.20 -12.44
N TYR A 36 9.98 1.38 -12.94
CA TYR A 36 8.70 1.57 -13.66
C TYR A 36 8.70 1.02 -15.09
N ASP A 37 9.86 0.65 -15.64
CA ASP A 37 9.94 -0.08 -16.91
C ASP A 37 9.46 -1.51 -16.75
N ILE A 38 9.54 -2.07 -15.55
CA ILE A 38 9.14 -3.45 -15.23
C ILE A 38 7.82 -3.47 -14.47
N ILE A 39 7.70 -2.68 -13.40
CA ILE A 39 6.53 -2.67 -12.51
C ILE A 39 5.50 -1.68 -13.05
N LYS A 40 4.39 -2.22 -13.58
CA LYS A 40 3.33 -1.43 -14.24
C LYS A 40 2.25 -0.93 -13.29
N GLU A 41 2.08 -1.60 -12.16
CA GLU A 41 1.10 -1.25 -11.13
C GLU A 41 1.84 -1.12 -9.79
N PRO A 42 2.60 -0.03 -9.58
CA PRO A 42 3.32 0.21 -8.33
C PRO A 42 2.35 0.36 -7.17
N MET A 43 2.74 -0.12 -5.99
CA MET A 43 1.96 -0.02 -4.76
C MET A 43 2.87 0.05 -3.54
N ASP A 44 2.40 0.73 -2.50
CA ASP A 44 3.06 0.92 -1.21
C ASP A 44 1.99 1.16 -0.13
N PHE A 45 2.37 1.09 1.16
CA PHE A 45 1.41 1.25 2.25
C PHE A 45 0.81 2.66 2.34
N GLY A 46 1.51 3.70 1.91
CA GLY A 46 0.99 5.06 1.80
C GLY A 46 -0.14 5.14 0.77
N THR A 47 0.07 4.58 -0.42
CA THR A 47 -0.95 4.49 -1.47
C THR A 47 -2.15 3.65 -1.00
N ILE A 48 -1.92 2.50 -0.34
CA ILE A 48 -3.01 1.69 0.22
C ILE A 48 -3.81 2.49 1.26
N ARG A 49 -3.14 3.25 2.13
CA ARG A 49 -3.79 4.11 3.14
C ARG A 49 -4.70 5.15 2.49
N ALA A 50 -4.21 5.84 1.44
CA ALA A 50 -4.98 6.84 0.71
C ALA A 50 -6.23 6.23 0.06
N LYS A 51 -6.06 5.13 -0.69
CA LYS A 51 -7.18 4.39 -1.32
C LYS A 51 -8.22 3.93 -0.30
N LEU A 52 -7.78 3.49 0.89
CA LEU A 52 -8.66 3.09 1.97
C LEU A 52 -9.44 4.28 2.57
N GLN A 53 -8.80 5.43 2.72
CA GLN A 53 -9.44 6.65 3.21
C GLN A 53 -10.52 7.16 2.25
N GLU A 54 -10.26 7.06 0.94
CA GLU A 54 -11.18 7.40 -0.15
C GLU A 54 -12.29 6.36 -0.39
N GLY A 55 -12.25 5.21 0.31
CA GLY A 55 -13.27 4.18 0.20
C GLY A 55 -13.18 3.34 -1.08
N MET A 56 -11.99 3.26 -1.70
CA MET A 56 -11.78 2.51 -2.95
C MET A 56 -11.81 0.99 -2.79
N TYR A 57 -11.70 0.48 -1.57
CA TYR A 57 -11.78 -0.96 -1.28
C TYR A 57 -13.21 -1.37 -0.91
N THR A 58 -13.92 -1.93 -1.90
CA THR A 58 -15.32 -2.39 -1.76
C THR A 58 -15.43 -3.86 -1.35
N SER A 59 -14.38 -4.65 -1.54
CA SER A 59 -14.23 -6.03 -1.10
C SER A 59 -12.88 -6.27 -0.43
N LEU A 60 -12.76 -7.38 0.31
CA LEU A 60 -11.46 -7.78 0.87
C LEU A 60 -10.48 -8.17 -0.25
N ASP A 61 -10.95 -8.78 -1.34
CA ASP A 61 -10.10 -9.17 -2.48
C ASP A 61 -9.46 -7.97 -3.20
N GLN A 62 -10.02 -6.76 -3.05
CA GLN A 62 -9.42 -5.55 -3.59
C GLN A 62 -8.32 -4.97 -2.70
N PHE A 63 -8.32 -5.31 -1.40
CA PHE A 63 -7.40 -4.80 -0.38
C PHE A 63 -6.21 -5.74 -0.22
#